data_AF-A0A8I2G4K0-F1
#
_entry.id   AF-A0A8I2G4K0-F1
#
_cell.length_a   1.000
_cell.length_b   1.000
_cell.length_c   1.000
_cell.angle_alpha   90.00
_cell.angle_beta   90.00
_cell.angle_gamma   90.00
#
_symmetry.space_group_name_H-M   'P 1'
#
loop_
_entity.id
_entity.type
_entity.pdbx_description
1 polymer ?
#
loop_
_entity_poly.entity_id
_entity_poly.type
_entity_poly.pdbx_seq_one_letter_code
_entity_poly.pdbx_strand_id
1 'polypeptide(L)'
;MKQSDRITINPGTASKVLGCLLAMFLVSLLSCGITGVPAGDIIEKINNGEHVYYKDVAIRGDLDFTSVSGNGNVVNTEVTFIDCTFKGNVTAKNTVFKKNVIFTDSTIKAAHGTLGGERRGDVNFSGAQFTGTATFAGMKFNYAVFRSKFLSGVSFKNAQFQSYADFYGAQFTNYVDFEGTTFLNGVGFENATLNGKPFLEACKRSSLNGVLPKALFVMSTGQFLLNFH
;
A
#
# COMPACT_ATOMS: atom_id res chain seq x y z
N MET A 1 -33.61 24.74 47.69
CA MET A 1 -32.66 25.39 46.77
C MET A 1 -31.52 24.42 46.51
N LYS A 2 -31.39 23.86 45.31
CA LYS A 2 -30.27 22.98 44.92
C LYS A 2 -29.13 23.86 44.39
N GLN A 3 -27.94 23.67 44.95
CA GLN A 3 -26.72 24.37 44.57
C GLN A 3 -26.23 23.78 43.23
N SER A 4 -26.00 24.65 42.23
CA SER A 4 -25.53 24.23 40.91
C SER A 4 -24.02 24.05 40.94
N ASP A 5 -23.57 22.83 40.67
CA ASP A 5 -22.15 22.53 40.48
C ASP A 5 -21.67 23.17 39.18
N ARG A 6 -20.85 24.23 39.30
CA ARG A 6 -20.10 24.77 38.18
C ARG A 6 -18.98 23.79 37.83
N ILE A 7 -19.08 23.18 36.65
CA ILE A 7 -17.98 22.42 36.04
C ILE A 7 -16.88 23.43 35.67
N THR A 8 -15.83 23.47 36.48
CA THR A 8 -14.62 24.25 36.19
C THR A 8 -13.78 23.48 35.18
N ILE A 9 -13.85 23.86 33.90
CA ILE A 9 -12.98 23.33 32.86
C ILE A 9 -11.60 23.95 33.07
N ASN A 10 -10.61 23.13 33.43
CA ASN A 10 -9.22 23.58 33.61
C ASN A 10 -8.64 24.04 32.26
N PRO A 11 -8.27 25.32 32.07
CA PRO A 11 -7.77 25.83 30.79
C PRO A 11 -6.42 25.19 30.38
N GLY A 12 -5.71 24.55 31.31
CA GLY A 12 -4.41 23.92 31.07
C GLY A 12 -4.46 22.62 30.24
N THR A 13 -5.56 21.87 30.25
CA THR A 13 -5.70 20.64 29.45
C THR A 13 -6.09 20.93 28.00
N ALA A 14 -6.93 21.94 27.75
CA ALA A 14 -7.29 22.35 26.40
C ALA A 14 -6.08 22.94 25.63
N SER A 15 -5.19 23.68 26.30
CA SER A 15 -3.98 24.26 25.70
C SER A 15 -2.92 23.22 25.33
N LYS A 16 -2.78 22.14 26.11
CA LYS A 16 -1.86 21.04 25.77
C LYS A 16 -2.41 20.15 24.66
N VAL A 17 -3.71 19.88 24.64
CA VAL A 17 -4.33 19.10 23.55
C VAL A 17 -4.31 19.90 22.26
N LEU A 18 -4.59 21.21 22.29
CA LEU A 18 -4.50 22.08 21.10
C LEU A 18 -3.04 22.30 20.65
N GLY A 19 -2.09 22.36 21.58
CA GLY A 19 -0.65 22.39 21.29
C GLY A 19 -0.13 21.08 20.68
N CYS A 20 -0.62 19.92 21.13
CA CYS A 20 -0.31 18.62 20.55
C CYS A 20 -1.00 18.42 19.18
N LEU A 21 -2.24 18.88 19.00
CA LEU A 21 -2.94 18.83 17.71
C LEU A 21 -2.31 19.76 16.67
N LEU A 22 -1.84 20.95 17.06
CA LEU A 22 -1.05 21.82 16.17
C LEU A 22 0.34 21.24 15.91
N ALA A 23 1.00 20.65 16.90
CA ALA A 23 2.31 20.00 16.72
C ALA A 23 2.25 18.77 15.79
N MET A 24 1.14 18.02 15.80
CA MET A 24 0.93 16.91 14.85
C MET A 24 0.78 17.37 13.40
N PHE A 25 0.46 18.65 13.16
CA PHE A 25 0.41 19.26 11.83
C PHE A 25 1.65 20.10 11.47
N LEU A 26 2.44 20.56 12.44
CA LEU A 26 3.54 21.52 12.21
C LEU A 26 4.96 20.95 12.12
N VAL A 27 5.21 19.66 12.39
CA VAL A 27 6.59 19.11 12.33
C VAL A 27 7.06 18.79 10.90
N SER A 28 6.23 18.96 9.86
CA SER A 28 6.65 18.76 8.46
C SER A 28 7.19 20.02 7.75
N LEU A 29 7.26 21.17 8.42
CA LEU A 29 7.78 22.41 7.83
C LEU A 29 9.28 22.65 8.08
N LEU A 30 10.11 21.61 7.92
CA LEU A 30 11.57 21.74 7.92
C LEU A 30 12.18 21.17 6.64
N SER A 31 12.06 21.93 5.55
CA SER A 31 13.19 22.55 4.83
C SER A 31 12.71 23.01 3.46
N CYS A 32 12.58 24.33 3.33
CA CYS A 32 12.54 24.99 2.03
C CYS A 32 13.91 24.75 1.36
N GLY A 33 13.91 23.85 0.39
CA GLY A 33 15.08 23.43 -0.38
C GLY A 33 14.79 22.03 -0.91
N ILE A 34 14.73 21.86 -2.23
CA ILE A 34 14.33 20.61 -2.88
C ILE A 34 15.30 19.48 -2.49
N THR A 35 15.03 18.78 -1.40
CA THR A 35 15.71 17.54 -1.04
C THR A 35 14.66 16.58 -0.49
N GLY A 36 14.26 15.60 -1.30
CA GLY A 36 13.21 14.65 -0.93
C GLY A 36 13.48 13.94 0.42
N VAL A 37 12.41 13.38 1.00
CA VAL A 37 12.43 12.69 2.30
C VAL A 37 13.27 11.41 2.18
N PRO A 38 14.34 11.23 2.98
CA PRO A 38 15.06 9.97 3.05
C PRO A 38 14.14 8.83 3.50
N ALA A 39 14.21 7.69 2.82
CA ALA A 39 13.44 6.51 3.20
C ALA A 39 13.82 5.98 4.59
N GLY A 40 15.08 6.16 5.01
CA GLY A 40 15.54 5.81 6.36
C GLY A 40 14.75 6.52 7.47
N ASP A 41 14.50 7.82 7.32
CA ASP A 41 13.72 8.62 8.27
C ASP A 41 12.29 8.08 8.42
N ILE A 42 11.70 7.59 7.33
CA ILE A 42 10.38 6.95 7.36
C ILE A 42 10.42 5.67 8.18
N ILE A 43 11.44 4.83 7.96
CA ILE A 43 11.62 3.59 8.73
C ILE A 43 11.85 3.90 10.21
N GLU A 44 12.61 4.95 10.53
CA GLU A 44 12.81 5.41 11.91
C GLU A 44 11.48 5.82 12.57
N LYS A 45 10.64 6.60 11.87
CA LYS A 45 9.29 6.95 12.35
C LYS A 45 8.43 5.71 12.60
N ILE A 46 8.47 4.73 11.71
CA ILE A 46 7.74 3.45 11.90
C ILE A 46 8.24 2.73 13.16
N ASN A 47 9.56 2.66 13.35
CA ASN A 47 10.17 2.01 14.51
C ASN A 47 9.80 2.73 15.82
N ASN A 48 9.64 4.05 15.79
CA ASN A 48 9.16 4.86 16.91
C ASN A 48 7.64 4.74 17.14
N GLY A 49 6.92 4.00 16.30
CA GLY A 49 5.46 3.87 16.37
C GLY A 49 4.71 5.14 15.94
N GLU A 50 5.39 6.05 15.25
CA GLU A 50 4.80 7.30 14.78
C GLU A 50 3.93 7.08 13.53
N HIS A 51 2.93 7.95 13.34
CA HIS A 51 2.12 7.95 12.13
C HIS A 51 2.95 8.41 10.93
N VAL A 52 2.88 7.65 9.83
CA VAL A 52 3.54 8.02 8.57
C VAL A 52 2.53 8.65 7.62
N TYR A 53 2.72 9.92 7.32
CA TYR A 53 1.92 10.66 6.35
C TYR A 53 2.81 11.57 5.51
N TYR A 54 2.79 11.36 4.20
CA TYR A 54 3.50 12.19 3.23
C TYR A 54 2.61 12.45 2.02
N LYS A 55 2.60 13.71 1.56
CA LYS A 55 1.87 14.14 0.36
C LYS A 55 2.76 15.01 -0.52
N ASP A 56 2.76 14.76 -1.82
CA ASP A 56 3.47 15.57 -2.82
C ASP A 56 4.97 15.72 -2.53
N VAL A 57 5.63 14.61 -2.18
CA VAL A 57 7.07 14.58 -1.89
C VAL A 57 7.81 13.51 -2.67
N ALA A 58 9.09 13.75 -2.94
CA ALA A 58 10.00 12.71 -3.40
C ALA A 58 10.56 11.93 -2.21
N ILE A 59 10.45 10.59 -2.23
CA ILE A 59 11.10 9.70 -1.26
C ILE A 59 12.42 9.21 -1.85
N ARG A 60 13.53 9.45 -1.16
CA ARG A 60 14.89 9.14 -1.63
C ARG A 60 15.44 7.88 -0.98
N GLY A 61 16.13 7.07 -1.75
CA GLY A 61 16.62 5.76 -1.30
C GLY A 61 15.54 4.69 -1.33
N ASP A 62 15.91 3.47 -0.94
CA ASP A 62 15.01 2.33 -0.89
C ASP A 62 14.16 2.39 0.38
N LEU A 63 12.83 2.36 0.21
CA LEU A 63 11.88 2.21 1.30
C LEU A 63 11.74 0.73 1.64
N ASP A 64 12.56 0.30 2.59
CA ASP A 64 12.67 -1.10 2.98
C ASP A 64 11.99 -1.37 4.33
N PHE A 65 10.74 -1.83 4.27
CA PHE A 65 9.97 -2.26 5.43
C PHE A 65 10.49 -3.59 6.03
N THR A 66 11.46 -4.26 5.41
CA THR A 66 12.12 -5.43 6.02
C THR A 66 13.16 -5.02 7.06
N SER A 67 13.52 -3.75 7.08
CA SER A 67 14.43 -3.14 8.07
C SER A 67 13.72 -2.53 9.28
N VAL A 68 12.40 -2.76 9.42
CA VAL A 68 11.63 -2.32 10.60
C VAL A 68 12.07 -3.13 11.82
N SER A 69 12.55 -2.45 12.86
CA SER A 69 13.17 -3.06 14.04
C SER A 69 12.16 -3.89 14.84
N GLY A 70 12.51 -5.12 15.16
CA GLY A 70 11.70 -6.03 15.97
C GLY A 70 11.64 -7.46 15.40
N ASN A 71 11.20 -8.42 16.21
CA ASN A 71 11.04 -9.80 15.76
C ASN A 71 9.88 -9.89 14.75
N GLY A 72 10.20 -9.95 13.45
CA GLY A 72 9.27 -10.41 12.40
C GLY A 72 8.69 -9.34 11.46
N ASN A 73 9.41 -8.26 11.16
CA ASN A 73 9.03 -7.24 10.15
C ASN A 73 7.56 -6.77 10.32
N VAL A 74 7.19 -6.33 11.52
CA VAL A 74 5.81 -5.95 11.84
C VAL A 74 5.65 -4.44 11.82
N VAL A 75 4.86 -3.93 10.88
CA VAL A 75 4.47 -2.51 10.82
C VAL A 75 3.14 -2.34 11.53
N ASN A 76 3.15 -1.67 12.67
CA ASN A 76 1.96 -1.47 13.51
C ASN A 76 1.45 -0.02 13.54
N THR A 77 1.89 0.80 12.60
CA THR A 77 1.44 2.18 12.39
C THR A 77 0.76 2.31 11.04
N GLU A 78 -0.10 3.31 10.89
CA GLU A 78 -0.67 3.67 9.58
C GLU A 78 0.41 4.31 8.71
N VAL A 79 0.42 3.92 7.44
CA VAL A 79 1.41 4.36 6.45
C VAL A 79 0.68 4.95 5.26
N THR A 80 0.83 6.25 5.04
CA THR A 80 0.12 7.00 3.99
C THR A 80 1.07 7.81 3.12
N PHE A 81 1.00 7.56 1.81
CA PHE A 81 1.68 8.30 0.76
C PHE A 81 0.66 8.70 -0.32
N ILE A 82 0.56 10.00 -0.60
CA ILE A 82 -0.35 10.56 -1.59
C ILE A 82 0.45 11.42 -2.56
N ASP A 83 0.27 11.25 -3.87
CA ASP A 83 0.98 12.04 -4.89
C ASP A 83 2.52 12.03 -4.75
N CYS A 84 3.09 10.97 -4.16
CA CYS A 84 4.53 10.88 -3.87
C CYS A 84 5.31 10.27 -5.05
N THR A 85 6.60 10.60 -5.13
CA THR A 85 7.53 9.96 -6.08
C THR A 85 8.62 9.19 -5.33
N PHE A 86 8.62 7.86 -5.42
CA PHE A 86 9.67 7.02 -4.85
C PHE A 86 10.84 6.92 -5.82
N LYS A 87 12.04 7.31 -5.38
CA LYS A 87 13.27 7.31 -6.19
C LYS A 87 14.08 6.02 -6.06
N GLY A 88 13.76 5.19 -5.07
CA GLY A 88 14.31 3.84 -4.88
C GLY A 88 13.20 2.79 -4.86
N ASN A 89 13.58 1.56 -4.56
CA ASN A 89 12.67 0.42 -4.46
C ASN A 89 11.78 0.52 -3.22
N VAL A 90 10.60 -0.09 -3.27
CA VAL A 90 9.73 -0.27 -2.11
C VAL A 90 9.64 -1.77 -1.80
N THR A 91 10.18 -2.19 -0.66
CA THR A 91 10.29 -3.61 -0.30
C THR A 91 9.62 -3.88 1.04
N ALA A 92 8.75 -4.89 1.10
CA ALA A 92 8.14 -5.38 2.35
C ALA A 92 8.03 -6.92 2.35
N LYS A 93 9.12 -7.59 1.98
CA LYS A 93 9.15 -9.05 1.93
C LYS A 93 8.92 -9.63 3.33
N ASN A 94 7.97 -10.56 3.42
CA ASN A 94 7.57 -11.20 4.68
C ASN A 94 7.17 -10.21 5.78
N THR A 95 6.75 -8.98 5.42
CA THR A 95 6.32 -7.94 6.36
C THR A 95 4.84 -8.11 6.72
N VAL A 96 4.47 -7.89 7.98
CA VAL A 96 3.08 -7.87 8.44
C VAL A 96 2.65 -6.43 8.70
N PHE A 97 1.71 -5.93 7.90
CA PHE A 97 1.07 -4.62 8.11
C PHE A 97 -0.20 -4.78 8.93
N LYS A 98 -0.13 -4.36 10.20
CA LYS A 98 -1.25 -4.47 11.15
C LYS A 98 -2.31 -3.38 10.99
N LYS A 99 -1.93 -2.26 10.39
CA LYS A 99 -2.74 -1.06 10.18
C LYS A 99 -2.86 -0.74 8.69
N ASN A 100 -3.61 0.29 8.36
CA ASN A 100 -3.88 0.68 6.98
C ASN A 100 -2.58 1.09 6.26
N VAL A 101 -2.49 0.67 4.99
CA VAL A 101 -1.38 1.01 4.09
C VAL A 101 -1.95 1.67 2.85
N ILE A 102 -1.62 2.93 2.65
CA ILE A 102 -2.21 3.79 1.63
C ILE A 102 -1.09 4.33 0.74
N PHE A 103 -1.06 3.89 -0.51
CA PHE A 103 -0.27 4.47 -1.59
C PHE A 103 -1.25 4.92 -2.69
N THR A 104 -1.50 6.21 -2.78
CA THR A 104 -2.48 6.76 -3.73
C THR A 104 -1.79 7.71 -4.70
N ASP A 105 -2.12 7.61 -5.99
CA ASP A 105 -1.69 8.51 -7.06
C ASP A 105 -0.17 8.75 -7.11
N SER A 106 0.60 7.81 -6.54
CA SER A 106 2.05 7.90 -6.40
C SER A 106 2.75 7.14 -7.52
N THR A 107 4.02 7.45 -7.75
CA THR A 107 4.82 6.85 -8.83
C THR A 107 6.15 6.29 -8.31
N ILE A 108 6.50 5.09 -8.74
CA ILE A 108 7.82 4.52 -8.51
C ILE A 108 8.73 4.88 -9.69
N LYS A 109 9.85 5.55 -9.41
CA LYS A 109 10.92 5.92 -10.36
C LYS A 109 12.26 5.39 -9.87
N ALA A 110 12.28 4.14 -9.38
CA ALA A 110 13.52 3.48 -8.98
C ALA A 110 14.47 3.42 -10.18
N ALA A 111 15.71 3.85 -10.00
CA ALA A 111 16.73 3.70 -11.03
C ALA A 111 17.10 2.22 -11.14
N HIS A 112 16.73 1.57 -12.25
CA HIS A 112 17.09 0.17 -12.49
C HIS A 112 18.61 0.05 -12.69
N GLY A 113 19.34 -0.39 -11.66
CA GLY A 113 20.71 -0.89 -11.83
C GLY A 113 20.67 -2.24 -12.55
N THR A 114 21.23 -2.34 -13.75
CA THR A 114 21.34 -3.59 -14.54
C THR A 114 22.51 -4.48 -14.10
N LEU A 115 23.05 -4.31 -12.90
CA LEU A 115 24.16 -5.12 -12.41
C LEU A 115 23.62 -6.47 -11.88
N GLY A 116 23.76 -7.53 -12.69
CA GLY A 116 23.62 -8.91 -12.24
C GLY A 116 22.45 -9.73 -12.80
N GLY A 117 21.70 -9.24 -13.78
CA GLY A 117 20.70 -10.06 -14.52
C GLY A 117 19.41 -10.41 -13.78
N GLU A 118 19.34 -10.24 -12.45
CA GLU A 118 18.09 -10.36 -11.69
C GLU A 118 17.37 -9.01 -11.66
N ARG A 119 16.29 -8.88 -12.44
CA ARG A 119 15.39 -7.72 -12.34
C ARG A 119 14.71 -7.75 -10.99
N ARG A 120 15.22 -6.98 -10.03
CA ARG A 120 14.53 -6.68 -8.77
C ARG A 120 13.32 -5.82 -9.13
N GLY A 121 12.12 -6.28 -8.81
CA GLY A 121 10.92 -5.48 -8.99
C GLY A 121 11.00 -4.21 -8.14
N ASP A 122 10.69 -3.06 -8.72
CA ASP A 122 10.70 -1.77 -8.03
C ASP A 122 9.76 -1.75 -6.81
N VAL A 123 8.75 -2.62 -6.83
CA VAL A 123 7.92 -2.96 -5.67
C VAL A 123 7.96 -4.46 -5.42
N ASN A 124 8.30 -4.85 -4.18
CA ASN A 124 8.31 -6.25 -3.79
C ASN A 124 7.67 -6.49 -2.42
N PHE A 125 6.46 -7.05 -2.45
CA PHE A 125 5.69 -7.44 -1.27
C PHE A 125 5.57 -8.96 -1.14
N SER A 126 6.51 -9.75 -1.68
CA SER A 126 6.43 -11.22 -1.60
C SER A 126 6.36 -11.69 -0.14
N GLY A 127 5.36 -12.50 0.19
CA GLY A 127 5.12 -13.00 1.54
C GLY A 127 4.55 -11.96 2.52
N ALA A 128 4.29 -10.74 2.07
CA ALA A 128 3.67 -9.71 2.92
C ALA A 128 2.25 -10.10 3.32
N GLN A 129 1.82 -9.65 4.50
CA GLN A 129 0.46 -9.83 5.01
C GLN A 129 -0.13 -8.48 5.39
N PHE A 130 -1.26 -8.14 4.78
CA PHE A 130 -2.01 -6.92 5.05
C PHE A 130 -3.24 -7.28 5.88
N THR A 131 -3.17 -7.06 7.19
CA THR A 131 -4.34 -7.28 8.08
C THR A 131 -5.23 -6.05 8.15
N GLY A 132 -4.67 -4.85 7.96
CA GLY A 132 -5.45 -3.63 7.68
C GLY A 132 -5.79 -3.47 6.20
N THR A 133 -6.64 -2.50 5.87
CA THR A 133 -6.98 -2.19 4.47
C THR A 133 -5.74 -1.68 3.73
N ALA A 134 -5.56 -2.15 2.50
CA ALA A 134 -4.51 -1.67 1.61
C ALA A 134 -5.11 -0.94 0.40
N THR A 135 -4.48 0.14 -0.04
CA THR A 135 -4.82 0.75 -1.33
C THR A 135 -3.56 1.14 -2.09
N PHE A 136 -3.60 0.83 -3.38
CA PHE A 136 -2.62 1.16 -4.41
C PHE A 136 -3.30 1.92 -5.55
N ALA A 137 -4.42 2.60 -5.25
CA ALA A 137 -5.22 3.26 -6.25
C ALA A 137 -4.44 4.36 -7.00
N GLY A 138 -4.56 4.39 -8.32
CA GLY A 138 -3.86 5.35 -9.19
C GLY A 138 -2.34 5.17 -9.25
N MET A 139 -1.77 4.18 -8.55
CA MET A 139 -0.33 3.92 -8.56
C MET A 139 0.17 3.59 -9.96
N LYS A 140 1.37 4.08 -10.28
CA LYS A 140 2.12 3.69 -11.48
C LYS A 140 3.30 2.82 -11.10
N PHE A 141 3.22 1.54 -11.46
CA PHE A 141 4.23 0.53 -11.23
C PHE A 141 4.99 0.24 -12.53
N ASN A 142 6.32 0.09 -12.46
CA ASN A 142 7.06 -0.57 -13.54
C ASN A 142 6.95 -2.08 -13.36
N TYR A 143 7.76 -2.66 -12.46
CA TYR A 143 7.70 -4.06 -12.04
C TYR A 143 7.18 -4.15 -10.62
N ALA A 144 6.16 -4.96 -10.38
CA ALA A 144 5.60 -5.12 -9.04
C ALA A 144 5.27 -6.58 -8.73
N VAL A 145 5.65 -7.00 -7.52
CA VAL A 145 5.43 -8.34 -6.99
C VAL A 145 4.50 -8.27 -5.79
N PHE A 146 3.31 -8.83 -5.93
CA PHE A 146 2.20 -8.87 -4.98
C PHE A 146 1.83 -10.31 -4.59
N ARG A 147 2.83 -11.20 -4.47
CA ARG A 147 2.69 -12.56 -3.93
C ARG A 147 2.42 -12.51 -2.43
N SER A 148 1.27 -11.98 -2.03
CA SER A 148 0.98 -11.50 -0.68
C SER A 148 -0.39 -12.00 -0.20
N LYS A 149 -0.67 -11.87 1.09
CA LYS A 149 -1.99 -12.10 1.67
C LYS A 149 -2.66 -10.79 2.03
N PHE A 150 -3.78 -10.50 1.39
CA PHE A 150 -4.67 -9.39 1.71
C PHE A 150 -5.82 -9.94 2.55
N LEU A 151 -5.68 -9.81 3.88
CA LEU A 151 -6.63 -10.37 4.84
C LEU A 151 -7.86 -9.44 5.03
N SER A 152 -7.66 -8.16 4.72
CA SER A 152 -8.71 -7.14 4.60
C SER A 152 -8.91 -6.76 3.13
N GLY A 153 -9.71 -5.72 2.86
CA GLY A 153 -9.91 -5.24 1.50
C GLY A 153 -8.64 -4.63 0.89
N VAL A 154 -8.47 -4.81 -0.42
CA VAL A 154 -7.42 -4.15 -1.21
C VAL A 154 -7.96 -3.52 -2.48
N SER A 155 -7.54 -2.29 -2.79
CA SER A 155 -7.87 -1.64 -4.06
C SER A 155 -6.61 -1.35 -4.89
N PHE A 156 -6.70 -1.70 -6.16
CA PHE A 156 -5.79 -1.32 -7.24
C PHE A 156 -6.48 -0.39 -8.24
N LYS A 157 -7.61 0.22 -7.86
CA LYS A 157 -8.43 1.05 -8.76
C LYS A 157 -7.59 2.07 -9.52
N ASN A 158 -7.75 2.12 -10.84
CA ASN A 158 -6.99 2.99 -11.74
C ASN A 158 -5.45 2.83 -11.70
N ALA A 159 -4.92 1.77 -11.10
CA ALA A 159 -3.49 1.50 -11.11
C ALA A 159 -3.00 1.13 -12.52
N GLN A 160 -1.74 1.43 -12.80
CA GLN A 160 -1.11 1.15 -14.07
C GLN A 160 0.17 0.35 -13.85
N PHE A 161 0.20 -0.86 -14.40
CA PHE A 161 1.35 -1.74 -14.41
C PHE A 161 2.02 -1.65 -15.78
N GLN A 162 3.12 -0.92 -15.84
CA GLN A 162 3.85 -0.66 -17.08
C GLN A 162 4.65 -1.87 -17.54
N SER A 163 5.12 -2.72 -16.63
CA SER A 163 5.76 -3.99 -16.94
C SER A 163 4.97 -5.17 -16.34
N TYR A 164 5.59 -6.35 -16.27
CA TYR A 164 4.95 -7.54 -15.71
C TYR A 164 4.57 -7.34 -14.23
N ALA A 165 3.32 -7.67 -13.91
CA ALA A 165 2.80 -7.67 -12.55
C ALA A 165 2.61 -9.10 -12.04
N ASP A 166 3.20 -9.43 -10.89
CA ASP A 166 3.23 -10.79 -10.38
C ASP A 166 2.38 -10.94 -9.11
N PHE A 167 1.22 -11.57 -9.26
CA PHE A 167 0.30 -11.95 -8.19
C PHE A 167 0.30 -13.47 -7.95
N TYR A 168 1.36 -14.19 -8.32
CA TYR A 168 1.45 -15.63 -8.12
C TYR A 168 1.20 -16.01 -6.65
N GLY A 169 0.25 -16.91 -6.40
CA GLY A 169 -0.08 -17.37 -5.05
C GLY A 169 -0.68 -16.29 -4.14
N ALA A 170 -1.05 -15.11 -4.67
CA ALA A 170 -1.66 -14.04 -3.89
C ALA A 170 -3.01 -14.50 -3.30
N GLN A 171 -3.32 -14.09 -2.07
CA GLN A 171 -4.55 -14.48 -1.39
C GLN A 171 -5.36 -13.23 -1.08
N PHE A 172 -6.55 -13.12 -1.66
CA PHE A 172 -7.50 -12.04 -1.41
C PHE A 172 -8.66 -12.60 -0.60
N THR A 173 -8.63 -12.43 0.72
CA THR A 173 -9.65 -13.04 1.59
C THR A 173 -10.92 -12.19 1.70
N ASN A 174 -10.85 -10.92 1.32
CA ASN A 174 -11.96 -9.99 1.32
C ASN A 174 -12.02 -9.24 -0.04
N TYR A 175 -12.78 -8.14 -0.09
CA TYR A 175 -12.99 -7.33 -1.29
C TYR A 175 -11.67 -6.95 -1.99
N VAL A 176 -11.64 -7.18 -3.30
CA VAL A 176 -10.56 -6.73 -4.18
C VAL A 176 -11.14 -5.92 -5.32
N ASP A 177 -10.56 -4.74 -5.55
CA ASP A 177 -11.00 -3.79 -6.57
C ASP A 177 -9.90 -3.58 -7.60
N PHE A 178 -10.18 -3.96 -8.85
CA PHE A 178 -9.31 -3.71 -10.00
C PHE A 178 -9.96 -2.75 -11.01
N GLU A 179 -11.01 -2.02 -10.64
CA GLU A 179 -11.72 -1.10 -11.55
C GLU A 179 -10.75 -0.14 -12.23
N GLY A 180 -10.80 -0.04 -13.57
CA GLY A 180 -9.92 0.85 -14.34
C GLY A 180 -8.42 0.50 -14.31
N THR A 181 -8.02 -0.62 -13.71
CA THR A 181 -6.62 -1.08 -13.70
C THR A 181 -6.16 -1.45 -15.10
N THR A 182 -4.91 -1.13 -15.44
CA THR A 182 -4.29 -1.47 -16.72
C THR A 182 -2.99 -2.24 -16.52
N PHE A 183 -2.84 -3.40 -17.19
CA PHE A 183 -1.60 -4.19 -17.24
C PHE A 183 -1.03 -4.16 -18.66
N LEU A 184 0.07 -3.46 -18.89
CA LEU A 184 0.60 -3.19 -20.23
C LEU A 184 1.42 -4.35 -20.81
N ASN A 185 2.14 -5.08 -19.96
CA ASN A 185 3.09 -6.13 -20.39
C ASN A 185 2.86 -7.47 -19.66
N GLY A 186 1.59 -7.78 -19.40
CA GLY A 186 1.17 -9.04 -18.81
C GLY A 186 1.06 -9.03 -17.28
N VAL A 187 0.34 -10.03 -16.77
CA VAL A 187 0.09 -10.23 -15.35
C VAL A 187 0.00 -11.72 -15.06
N GLY A 188 0.60 -12.17 -13.95
CA GLY A 188 0.52 -13.55 -13.47
C GLY A 188 -0.37 -13.65 -12.23
N PHE A 189 -1.36 -14.54 -12.27
CA PHE A 189 -2.26 -14.85 -11.15
C PHE A 189 -2.27 -16.34 -10.81
N GLU A 190 -1.31 -17.11 -11.30
CA GLU A 190 -1.26 -18.55 -11.06
C GLU A 190 -1.25 -18.85 -9.56
N ASN A 191 -2.09 -19.78 -9.12
CA ASN A 191 -2.32 -20.13 -7.71
C ASN A 191 -2.85 -18.99 -6.82
N ALA A 192 -3.26 -17.85 -7.38
CA ALA A 192 -3.93 -16.82 -6.60
C ALA A 192 -5.33 -17.31 -6.18
N THR A 193 -5.76 -16.93 -4.97
CA THR A 193 -7.09 -17.24 -4.44
C THR A 193 -7.88 -15.95 -4.19
N LEU A 194 -9.13 -15.94 -4.61
CA LEU A 194 -10.07 -14.84 -4.39
C LEU A 194 -11.26 -15.39 -3.61
N ASN A 195 -11.26 -15.18 -2.30
CA ASN A 195 -12.34 -15.63 -1.41
C ASN A 195 -13.35 -14.49 -1.11
N GLY A 196 -13.01 -13.24 -1.43
CA GLY A 196 -13.92 -12.10 -1.37
C GLY A 196 -14.67 -11.87 -2.69
N LYS A 197 -15.63 -10.92 -2.69
CA LYS A 197 -16.33 -10.50 -3.92
C LYS A 197 -15.42 -9.59 -4.76
N PRO A 198 -14.96 -10.01 -5.96
CA PRO A 198 -14.15 -9.15 -6.81
C PRO A 198 -15.03 -8.09 -7.49
N PHE A 199 -14.51 -6.86 -7.61
CA PHE A 199 -15.09 -5.82 -8.47
C PHE A 199 -14.14 -5.56 -9.63
N LEU A 200 -14.59 -5.91 -10.84
CA LEU A 200 -13.77 -5.94 -12.06
C LEU A 200 -14.33 -5.06 -13.19
N GLU A 201 -15.29 -4.18 -12.90
CA GLU A 201 -15.88 -3.32 -13.93
C GLU A 201 -14.79 -2.45 -14.59
N ALA A 202 -14.85 -2.35 -15.92
CA ALA A 202 -13.93 -1.54 -16.74
C ALA A 202 -12.42 -1.92 -16.72
N CYS A 203 -12.02 -3.10 -16.21
CA CYS A 203 -10.66 -3.60 -16.43
C CYS A 203 -10.43 -3.86 -17.95
N LYS A 204 -9.46 -3.17 -18.58
CA LYS A 204 -9.31 -3.17 -20.05
C LYS A 204 -8.71 -4.48 -20.61
N ARG A 205 -9.31 -4.95 -21.71
CA ARG A 205 -9.38 -6.33 -22.27
C ARG A 205 -8.07 -6.97 -22.77
N SER A 206 -6.97 -6.27 -23.04
CA SER A 206 -5.76 -6.89 -23.64
C SER A 206 -4.96 -7.79 -22.69
N SER A 207 -5.25 -7.74 -21.39
CA SER A 207 -4.35 -8.20 -20.34
C SER A 207 -4.91 -9.36 -19.49
N LEU A 208 -6.16 -9.76 -19.75
CA LEU A 208 -6.85 -10.85 -19.05
C LEU A 208 -6.99 -12.13 -19.89
N ASN A 209 -6.52 -12.14 -21.15
CA ASN A 209 -6.44 -13.33 -21.99
C ASN A 209 -5.45 -14.34 -21.36
N GLY A 210 -5.95 -15.20 -20.47
CA GLY A 210 -5.15 -16.15 -19.69
C GLY A 210 -5.41 -16.10 -18.18
N VAL A 211 -5.99 -15.01 -17.67
CA VAL A 211 -6.35 -14.86 -16.24
C VAL A 211 -7.62 -15.64 -15.90
N LEU A 212 -8.58 -15.70 -16.83
CA LEU A 212 -9.89 -16.31 -16.61
C LEU A 212 -10.03 -17.83 -16.86
N PRO A 213 -9.24 -18.51 -17.72
CA PRO A 213 -9.40 -19.97 -17.88
C PRO A 213 -8.71 -20.80 -16.79
N LYS A 214 -7.85 -20.22 -15.95
CA LYS A 214 -7.02 -20.98 -14.99
C LYS A 214 -7.07 -20.50 -13.54
N ALA A 215 -7.52 -19.28 -13.26
CA ALA A 215 -7.93 -18.94 -11.91
C ALA A 215 -9.20 -19.74 -11.61
N LEU A 216 -9.05 -20.89 -10.94
CA LEU A 216 -10.17 -21.67 -10.45
C LEU A 216 -10.89 -20.78 -9.41
N PHE A 217 -11.95 -20.09 -9.85
CA PHE A 217 -12.87 -19.39 -8.96
C PHE A 217 -13.59 -20.44 -8.13
N VAL A 218 -12.98 -20.88 -7.03
CA VAL A 218 -13.68 -21.65 -5.99
C VAL A 218 -14.48 -20.64 -5.17
N MET A 219 -15.57 -20.12 -5.76
CA MET A 219 -16.64 -19.56 -4.96
C MET A 219 -17.25 -20.72 -4.18
N SER A 220 -17.28 -20.66 -2.85
CA SER A 220 -17.75 -21.75 -1.99
C SER A 220 -19.24 -22.06 -2.13
N THR A 221 -19.92 -21.53 -3.14
CA THR A 221 -21.29 -21.89 -3.54
C THR A 221 -21.44 -21.70 -5.06
N GLY A 222 -21.09 -22.72 -5.84
CA GLY A 222 -21.44 -22.82 -7.26
C GLY A 222 -20.40 -22.28 -8.25
N GLN A 223 -19.94 -23.15 -9.14
CA GLN A 223 -19.13 -22.80 -10.30
C GLN A 223 -19.97 -21.97 -11.28
N PHE A 224 -19.57 -20.73 -11.55
CA PHE A 224 -20.06 -19.98 -12.71
C PHE A 224 -18.90 -19.67 -13.64
N LEU A 225 -19.00 -20.17 -14.88
CA LEU A 225 -18.22 -19.70 -16.01
C LEU A 225 -18.81 -18.36 -16.45
N LEU A 226 -18.07 -17.27 -16.27
CA LEU A 226 -18.43 -15.99 -16.87
C LEU A 226 -17.98 -16.00 -18.34
N ASN A 227 -18.93 -16.19 -19.25
CA ASN A 227 -18.75 -15.92 -20.67
C ASN A 227 -18.87 -14.41 -20.91
N PHE A 228 -17.82 -13.78 -21.44
CA PHE A 228 -17.85 -12.39 -21.89
C PHE A 228 -17.86 -12.36 -23.43
N HIS A 229 -18.89 -11.74 -24.01
CA HIS A 229 -18.97 -11.45 -25.46
C HIS A 229 -18.04 -10.29 -25.85
#